data_AF-A0A4Q3YLA7-F1
#
_entry.id   AF-A0A4Q3YLA7-F1
#
_cell.length_a   1.000
_cell.length_b   1.000
_cell.length_c   1.000
_cell.angle_alpha   90.00
_cell.angle_beta   90.00
_cell.angle_gamma   90.00
#
_symmetry.space_group_name_H-M   'P 1'
#
loop_
_entity.id
_entity.type
_entity.pdbx_description
1 polymer ?
#
loop_
_entity_poly.entity_id
_entity_poly.type
_entity_poly.pdbx_seq_one_letter_code
_entity_poly.pdbx_strand_id
1 'polypeptide(L)'
;MYKLTRIRVDIPNSFDGLWALDIKKSAAHPPAVIRERLKQLIPHFADKSRKTVVYPGRKTRQEAITPLWNKIEPRHGTFAYHVNTGHPLVSRISESLGGEDLQSLQLLLDYLGASLPFQSIYADMCSDRPGNAGADVEDLTETARTLIRMTGKSIDEVLRIDPLARHATMHNSIRERLENV
;
A
#
# COMPACT_ATOMS: atom_id res chain seq x y z
N MET A 1 3.62 10.91 4.14
CA MET A 1 2.94 11.78 3.14
C MET A 1 1.46 11.88 3.51
N TYR A 2 1.01 12.93 4.21
CA TYR A 2 -0.42 13.10 4.53
C TYR A 2 -0.80 14.58 4.43
N LYS A 3 -1.34 14.99 3.26
CA LYS A 3 -1.67 16.39 2.92
C LYS A 3 -3.09 16.46 2.33
N LEU A 4 -4.11 16.09 3.11
CA LEU A 4 -5.51 16.12 2.65
C LEU A 4 -6.44 16.97 3.53
N THR A 5 -6.15 17.12 4.83
CA THR A 5 -7.00 17.89 5.73
C THR A 5 -6.47 19.32 5.87
N ARG A 6 -7.24 20.31 5.40
CA ARG A 6 -7.01 21.73 5.71
C ARG A 6 -7.86 22.12 6.92
N ILE A 7 -7.23 22.58 7.99
CA ILE A 7 -7.90 23.08 9.20
C ILE A 7 -7.85 24.61 9.15
N ARG A 8 -9.00 25.26 9.12
CA ARG A 8 -9.13 26.71 9.27
C ARG A 8 -9.27 27.03 10.76
N VAL A 9 -8.43 27.93 11.27
CA VAL A 9 -8.53 28.48 12.63
C VAL A 9 -8.86 29.96 12.47
N ASP A 10 -10.07 30.35 12.86
CA ASP A 10 -10.47 31.76 12.89
C ASP A 10 -9.98 32.38 14.20
N ILE A 11 -9.16 33.43 14.10
CA ILE A 11 -8.55 34.12 15.24
C ILE A 11 -9.16 35.53 15.32
N PRO A 12 -9.75 35.94 16.46
CA PRO A 12 -10.22 37.32 16.63
C PRO A 12 -9.04 38.29 16.67
N ASN A 13 -9.22 39.52 16.16
CA ASN A 13 -8.17 40.56 16.17
C ASN A 13 -7.64 40.88 17.58
N SER A 14 -8.40 40.60 18.63
CA SER A 14 -7.98 40.78 20.03
C SER A 14 -6.85 39.84 20.47
N PHE A 15 -6.58 38.77 19.71
CA PHE A 15 -5.54 37.78 19.99
C PHE A 15 -4.32 37.90 19.06
N ASP A 16 -4.28 38.90 18.18
CA ASP A 16 -3.17 39.17 17.26
C ASP A 16 -1.85 39.33 18.03
N GLY A 17 -1.84 40.12 19.11
CA GLY A 17 -0.62 40.34 19.91
C GLY A 17 -0.02 39.09 20.60
N LEU A 18 -0.78 38.00 20.75
CA LEU A 18 -0.26 36.72 21.28
C LEU A 18 0.32 35.82 20.19
N TRP A 19 -0.06 36.06 18.94
CA TRP A 19 0.42 35.31 17.79
C TRP A 19 1.47 36.17 17.11
N ALA A 20 2.70 35.67 16.95
CA ALA A 20 3.73 36.43 16.25
C ALA A 20 3.35 36.49 14.75
N LEU A 21 2.47 37.42 14.40
CA LEU A 21 1.97 37.67 13.05
C LEU A 21 3.06 38.41 12.30
N ASP A 22 3.53 37.80 11.21
CA ASP A 22 4.51 38.42 10.34
C ASP A 22 3.91 39.69 9.69
N ILE A 23 4.73 40.70 9.41
CA ILE A 23 4.30 42.02 8.89
C ILE A 23 3.57 41.86 7.55
N LYS A 24 3.88 40.80 6.79
CA LYS A 24 3.20 40.44 5.53
C LYS A 24 1.84 39.76 5.74
N LYS A 25 1.43 39.48 6.99
CA LYS A 25 0.24 38.72 7.38
C LYS A 25 0.10 37.36 6.66
N SER A 26 1.21 36.82 6.19
CA SER A 26 1.29 35.56 5.44
C SER A 26 1.56 34.35 6.32
N ALA A 27 2.06 34.56 7.54
CA ALA A 27 2.35 33.52 8.51
C ALA A 27 1.98 33.99 9.92
N ALA A 28 1.39 33.10 10.70
CA ALA A 28 1.09 33.31 12.11
C ALA A 28 1.66 32.14 12.92
N HIS A 29 2.35 32.43 14.01
CA HIS A 29 2.93 31.40 14.88
C HIS A 29 2.10 31.27 16.15
N PRO A 30 1.43 30.11 16.37
CA PRO A 30 0.62 29.92 17.56
C PRO A 30 1.51 29.84 18.81
N PRO A 31 1.07 30.42 19.94
CA PRO A 31 1.66 30.19 21.26
C PRO A 31 1.84 28.71 21.57
N ALA A 32 2.85 28.39 22.39
CA ALA A 32 3.21 27.01 22.74
C ALA A 32 2.00 26.20 23.27
N VAL A 33 1.14 26.82 24.09
CA VAL A 33 -0.06 26.18 24.65
C VAL A 33 -1.08 25.79 23.57
N ILE A 34 -1.27 26.65 22.56
CA ILE A 34 -2.19 26.39 21.45
C ILE A 34 -1.60 25.35 20.51
N ARG A 35 -0.29 25.40 20.26
CA ARG A 35 0.42 24.40 19.46
C ARG A 35 0.24 22.99 20.03
N GLU A 36 0.38 22.83 21.34
CA GLU A 36 0.26 21.52 21.99
C GLU A 36 -1.18 20.99 21.95
N ARG A 37 -2.15 21.87 22.22
CA ARG A 37 -3.59 21.55 22.04
C ARG A 37 -3.91 21.14 20.61
N LEU A 38 -3.40 21.85 19.60
CA LEU A 38 -3.62 21.50 18.20
C LEU A 38 -2.99 20.14 17.86
N LYS A 39 -1.77 19.86 18.31
CA LYS A 39 -1.12 18.55 18.12
C LYS A 39 -1.96 17.40 18.67
N GLN A 40 -2.56 17.57 19.85
CA GLN A 40 -3.44 16.55 20.44
C GLN A 40 -4.73 16.34 19.65
N LEU A 41 -5.21 17.36 18.92
CA LEU A 41 -6.43 17.28 18.11
C LEU A 41 -6.17 16.80 16.67
N ILE A 42 -4.94 16.86 16.16
CA ILE A 42 -4.57 16.39 14.81
C ILE A 42 -5.05 14.95 14.53
N PRO A 43 -4.84 13.95 15.43
CA PRO A 43 -5.29 12.58 15.19
C PRO A 43 -6.80 12.48 14.95
N HIS A 44 -7.60 13.25 15.69
CA HIS A 44 -9.07 13.24 15.58
C HIS A 44 -9.56 13.75 14.21
N PHE A 45 -8.88 14.76 13.65
CA PHE A 45 -9.19 15.28 12.31
C PHE A 45 -8.63 14.40 11.18
N ALA A 46 -7.48 13.76 11.39
CA ALA A 46 -6.91 12.80 10.46
C ALA A 46 -7.82 11.57 10.32
N ASP A 47 -8.39 11.07 11.43
CA ASP A 47 -9.31 9.93 11.43
C ASP A 47 -10.61 10.19 10.68
N LYS A 48 -11.15 11.42 10.71
CA LYS A 48 -12.35 11.80 9.93
C LYS A 48 -12.10 11.76 8.42
N SER A 49 -10.93 12.22 7.96
CA SER A 49 -10.55 12.10 6.54
C SER A 49 -10.30 10.65 6.13
N ARG A 50 -9.80 9.81 7.06
CA ARG A 50 -9.56 8.38 6.85
C ARG A 50 -10.85 7.58 6.74
N LYS A 51 -11.87 7.90 7.55
CA LYS A 51 -13.19 7.23 7.56
C LYS A 51 -13.96 7.33 6.23
N THR A 52 -13.71 8.35 5.41
CA THR A 52 -14.34 8.46 4.09
C THR A 52 -13.71 7.52 3.06
N VAL A 53 -12.49 7.00 3.33
CA VAL A 53 -11.73 6.18 2.37
C VAL A 53 -11.75 4.69 2.69
N VAL A 54 -12.16 4.25 3.89
CA VAL A 54 -12.12 2.82 4.24
C VAL A 54 -13.36 2.43 5.04
N TYR A 55 -14.36 1.91 4.33
CA TYR A 55 -15.48 1.17 4.92
C TYR A 55 -15.11 -0.32 4.98
N PRO A 56 -15.21 -1.00 6.14
CA PRO A 56 -14.55 -2.28 6.43
C PRO A 56 -15.19 -3.53 5.80
N GLY A 57 -15.97 -3.37 4.72
CA GLY A 57 -16.60 -4.48 3.99
C GLY A 57 -16.14 -4.62 2.55
N ARG A 58 -15.43 -3.63 1.99
CA ARG A 58 -14.93 -3.72 0.63
C ARG A 58 -13.48 -4.18 0.69
N LYS A 59 -13.23 -5.44 0.30
CA LYS A 59 -12.01 -5.75 -0.45
C LYS A 59 -11.84 -4.59 -1.42
N THR A 60 -10.78 -3.79 -1.31
CA THR A 60 -10.47 -2.78 -2.32
C THR A 60 -10.10 -3.56 -3.59
N ARG A 61 -11.13 -4.05 -4.25
CA ARG A 61 -11.07 -4.67 -5.55
C ARG A 61 -10.90 -3.47 -6.47
N GLN A 62 -9.64 -3.09 -6.71
CA GLN A 62 -9.33 -2.55 -8.03
C GLN A 62 -9.67 -3.70 -8.97
N GLU A 63 -10.83 -3.62 -9.62
CA GLU A 63 -11.46 -4.73 -10.37
C GLU A 63 -10.59 -5.29 -11.51
N ALA A 64 -9.45 -4.68 -11.79
CA ALA A 64 -8.51 -5.10 -12.81
C ALA A 64 -7.25 -5.83 -12.30
N ILE A 65 -6.96 -5.85 -10.99
CA ILE A 65 -5.69 -6.38 -10.47
C ILE A 65 -5.93 -7.48 -9.44
N THR A 66 -5.19 -8.59 -9.56
CA THR A 66 -5.17 -9.66 -8.55
C THR A 66 -3.95 -9.47 -7.64
N PRO A 67 -4.11 -8.83 -6.46
CA PRO A 67 -2.99 -8.57 -5.58
C PRO A 67 -2.50 -9.86 -4.91
N LEU A 68 -1.19 -9.95 -4.66
CA LEU A 68 -0.59 -11.02 -3.88
C LEU A 68 -0.81 -10.82 -2.38
N TRP A 69 -0.90 -9.56 -1.93
CA TRP A 69 -1.07 -9.20 -0.52
C TRP A 69 -2.41 -8.52 -0.28
N ASN A 70 -3.14 -9.02 0.73
CA ASN A 70 -4.36 -8.41 1.25
C ASN A 70 -4.03 -7.62 2.53
N LYS A 71 -4.41 -6.35 2.56
CA LYS A 71 -4.35 -5.53 3.77
C LYS A 71 -5.65 -5.67 4.56
N ILE A 72 -5.54 -6.01 5.84
CA ILE A 72 -6.67 -6.07 6.78
C ILE A 72 -6.45 -5.07 7.93
N GLU A 73 -7.55 -4.61 8.51
CA GLU A 73 -7.56 -3.75 9.69
C GLU A 73 -8.36 -4.47 10.80
N PRO A 74 -7.71 -5.33 11.62
CA PRO A 74 -8.42 -6.14 12.61
C PRO A 74 -8.93 -5.30 13.79
N ARG A 75 -8.29 -4.17 14.10
CA ARG A 75 -8.75 -3.18 15.07
C ARG A 75 -8.48 -1.79 14.53
N HIS A 76 -9.25 -0.80 14.99
CA HIS A 76 -9.08 0.59 14.58
C HIS A 76 -7.63 1.04 14.81
N GLY A 77 -6.91 1.35 13.72
CA GLY A 77 -5.53 1.83 13.76
C GLY A 77 -4.45 0.74 13.73
N THR A 78 -4.79 -0.56 13.68
CA THR A 78 -3.83 -1.64 13.46
C THR A 78 -3.99 -2.24 12.08
N PHE A 79 -2.88 -2.54 11.40
CA PHE A 79 -2.89 -3.17 10.09
C PHE A 79 -2.20 -4.52 10.17
N ALA A 80 -2.78 -5.51 9.51
CA ALA A 80 -2.12 -6.77 9.23
C ALA A 80 -2.17 -7.02 7.72
N TYR A 81 -1.19 -7.75 7.22
CA TYR A 81 -1.08 -8.10 5.80
C TYR A 81 -1.04 -9.61 5.70
N HIS A 82 -1.89 -10.17 4.85
CA HIS A 82 -1.98 -11.60 4.60
C HIS A 82 -1.74 -11.88 3.13
N VAL A 83 -1.13 -13.02 2.82
CA VAL A 83 -1.03 -13.47 1.43
C VAL A 83 -2.43 -13.86 0.94
N ASN A 84 -2.74 -13.47 -0.29
CA ASN A 84 -4.01 -13.81 -0.93
C ASN A 84 -4.00 -15.28 -1.38
N THR A 85 -4.70 -16.15 -0.64
CA THR A 85 -4.84 -17.57 -1.01
C THR A 85 -5.61 -17.79 -2.31
N GLY A 86 -6.43 -16.83 -2.72
CA GLY A 86 -7.11 -16.81 -4.02
C GLY A 86 -6.22 -16.34 -5.18
N HIS A 87 -4.94 -16.05 -4.93
CA HIS A 87 -4.00 -15.70 -5.98
C HIS A 87 -3.75 -16.93 -6.88
N PRO A 88 -3.75 -16.81 -8.23
CA PRO A 88 -3.63 -17.95 -9.13
C PRO A 88 -2.41 -18.86 -8.87
N LEU A 89 -1.26 -18.27 -8.52
CA LEU A 89 -0.08 -19.07 -8.12
C LEU A 89 -0.32 -19.89 -6.84
N VAL A 90 -0.94 -19.28 -5.83
CA VAL A 90 -1.17 -19.94 -4.54
C VAL A 90 -2.21 -21.04 -4.69
N SER A 91 -3.28 -20.78 -5.47
CA SER A 91 -4.29 -21.80 -5.81
C SER A 91 -3.67 -22.99 -6.53
N ARG A 92 -2.85 -22.75 -7.55
CA ARG A 92 -2.18 -23.83 -8.31
C ARG A 92 -1.27 -24.69 -7.46
N ILE A 93 -0.48 -24.08 -6.58
CA ILE A 93 0.37 -24.83 -5.66
C ILE A 93 -0.49 -25.62 -4.68
N SER A 94 -1.55 -25.00 -4.12
CA SER A 94 -2.45 -25.67 -3.18
C SER A 94 -3.19 -26.86 -3.81
N GLU A 95 -3.58 -26.75 -5.09
CA GLU A 95 -4.21 -27.84 -5.87
C GLU A 95 -3.27 -29.03 -6.08
N SER A 96 -1.95 -28.81 -6.09
CA SER A 96 -0.93 -29.84 -6.31
C SER A 96 -0.47 -30.56 -5.04
N LEU A 97 -0.87 -30.07 -3.85
CA LEU A 97 -0.39 -30.57 -2.56
C LEU A 97 -1.42 -31.47 -1.86
N GLY A 98 -0.92 -32.43 -1.07
CA GLY A 98 -1.74 -33.25 -0.18
C GLY A 98 -2.18 -32.50 1.09
N GLY A 99 -3.04 -33.11 1.91
CA GLY A 99 -3.65 -32.45 3.06
C GLY A 99 -2.68 -31.93 4.12
N GLU A 100 -1.62 -32.68 4.45
CA GLU A 100 -0.61 -32.26 5.43
C GLU A 100 0.29 -31.12 4.89
N ASP A 101 0.72 -31.22 3.65
CA ASP A 101 1.52 -30.19 2.98
C ASP A 101 0.72 -28.90 2.78
N LEU A 102 -0.58 -29.00 2.51
CA LEU A 102 -1.48 -27.85 2.38
C LEU A 102 -1.61 -27.10 3.71
N GLN A 103 -1.73 -27.80 4.84
CA GLN A 103 -1.74 -27.17 6.16
C GLN A 103 -0.40 -26.47 6.46
N SER A 104 0.71 -27.12 6.10
CA SER A 104 2.05 -26.56 6.26
C SER A 104 2.25 -25.29 5.41
N LEU A 105 1.74 -25.28 4.17
CA LEU A 105 1.76 -24.11 3.29
C LEU A 105 0.91 -22.98 3.88
N GLN A 106 -0.30 -23.26 4.35
CA GLN A 106 -1.16 -22.23 4.96
C GLN A 106 -0.48 -21.60 6.19
N LEU A 107 0.11 -22.42 7.05
CA LEU A 107 0.87 -21.96 8.21
C LEU A 107 2.01 -21.04 7.78
N LEU A 108 2.79 -21.43 6.77
CA LEU A 108 3.89 -20.62 6.24
C LEU A 108 3.40 -19.27 5.73
N LEU A 109 2.30 -19.23 4.96
CA LEU A 109 1.74 -18.00 4.41
C LEU A 109 1.24 -17.04 5.51
N ASP A 110 0.64 -17.58 6.56
CA ASP A 110 0.21 -16.79 7.72
C ASP A 110 1.41 -16.23 8.49
N TYR A 111 2.43 -17.05 8.73
CA TYR A 111 3.68 -16.60 9.37
C TYR A 111 4.41 -15.55 8.52
N LEU A 112 4.39 -15.67 7.19
CA LEU A 112 5.00 -14.68 6.31
C LEU A 112 4.35 -13.31 6.47
N GLY A 113 3.02 -13.26 6.60
CA GLY A 113 2.30 -12.01 6.84
C GLY A 113 2.54 -11.43 8.23
N ALA A 114 2.56 -12.28 9.26
CA ALA A 114 2.80 -11.88 10.64
C ALA A 114 4.24 -11.42 10.92
N SER A 115 5.22 -11.97 10.19
CA SER A 115 6.65 -11.69 10.35
C SER A 115 7.17 -10.52 9.50
N LEU A 116 6.28 -9.77 8.82
CA LEU A 116 6.69 -8.62 8.02
C LEU A 116 7.41 -7.56 8.88
N PRO A 117 8.66 -7.18 8.53
CA PRO A 117 9.45 -6.24 9.32
C PRO A 117 9.05 -4.79 9.02
N PHE A 118 7.86 -4.38 9.50
CA PHE A 118 7.30 -3.04 9.23
C PHE A 118 8.24 -1.90 9.64
N GLN A 119 8.96 -2.05 10.75
CA GLN A 119 9.88 -1.01 11.24
C GLN A 119 11.07 -0.82 10.30
N SER A 120 11.67 -1.91 9.83
CA SER A 120 12.78 -1.85 8.87
C SER A 120 12.32 -1.27 7.55
N ILE A 121 11.18 -1.75 7.01
CA ILE A 121 10.59 -1.21 5.78
C ILE A 121 10.31 0.28 5.92
N TYR A 122 9.76 0.72 7.06
CA TYR A 122 9.50 2.14 7.32
C TYR A 122 10.78 2.96 7.38
N ALA A 123 11.83 2.45 8.02
CA ALA A 123 13.14 3.11 8.08
C ALA A 123 13.76 3.25 6.68
N ASP A 124 13.72 2.19 5.88
CA ASP A 124 14.24 2.19 4.50
C ASP A 124 13.45 3.16 3.62
N MET A 125 12.11 3.18 3.71
CA MET A 125 11.26 4.13 2.98
C MET A 125 11.48 5.60 3.38
N CYS A 126 11.92 5.86 4.62
CA CYS A 126 12.25 7.20 5.08
C CYS A 126 13.68 7.61 4.72
N SER A 127 14.52 6.67 4.29
CA SER A 127 15.86 6.97 3.81
C SER A 127 15.81 7.48 2.37
N ASP A 128 16.69 8.41 1.99
CA ASP A 128 16.86 8.87 0.60
C ASP A 128 17.52 7.81 -0.30
N ARG A 129 17.62 6.56 0.17
CA ARG A 129 18.10 5.47 -0.67
C ARG A 129 16.97 5.10 -1.63
N PRO A 130 17.21 5.10 -2.95
CA PRO A 130 16.22 4.59 -3.88
C PRO A 130 15.92 3.14 -3.48
N GLY A 131 14.67 2.88 -3.09
CA GLY A 131 14.17 1.51 -2.93
C GLY A 131 14.39 0.76 -4.24
N ASN A 132 14.57 -0.57 -4.13
CA ASN A 132 15.00 -1.50 -5.18
C ASN A 132 14.86 -0.91 -6.60
N ALA A 133 16.00 -0.58 -7.21
CA ALA A 133 16.08 0.06 -8.52
C ALA A 133 15.20 -0.70 -9.51
N GLY A 134 14.41 0.05 -10.29
CA GLY A 134 13.24 -0.42 -11.03
C GLY A 134 13.40 -1.81 -11.64
N ALA A 135 12.36 -2.64 -11.45
CA ALA A 135 12.27 -3.96 -12.07
C ALA A 135 12.61 -3.85 -13.57
N ASP A 136 13.60 -4.62 -14.02
CA ASP A 136 13.97 -4.67 -15.42
C ASP A 136 12.86 -5.36 -16.22
N VAL A 137 12.64 -4.89 -17.44
CA VAL A 137 11.65 -5.46 -18.38
C VAL A 137 11.98 -6.93 -18.64
N GLU A 138 13.26 -7.31 -18.64
CA GLU A 138 13.68 -8.70 -18.82
C GLU A 138 13.24 -9.59 -17.65
N ASP A 139 13.51 -9.18 -16.41
CA ASP A 139 13.09 -9.92 -15.20
C ASP A 139 11.57 -10.07 -15.12
N LEU A 140 10.83 -9.02 -15.48
CA LEU A 140 9.37 -9.04 -15.54
C LEU A 140 8.86 -9.97 -16.65
N THR A 141 9.54 -10.02 -17.80
CA THR A 141 9.18 -10.93 -18.90
C THR A 141 9.39 -12.38 -18.50
N GLU A 142 10.49 -12.71 -17.82
CA GLU A 142 10.75 -14.07 -17.33
C GLU A 142 9.76 -14.48 -16.23
N THR A 143 9.42 -13.53 -15.34
CA THR A 143 8.36 -13.72 -14.35
C THR A 143 7.02 -14.00 -15.05
N ALA A 144 6.68 -13.26 -16.11
CA ALA A 144 5.46 -13.47 -16.88
C ALA A 144 5.43 -14.85 -17.55
N ARG A 145 6.53 -15.31 -18.15
CA ARG A 145 6.65 -16.66 -18.73
C ARG A 145 6.40 -17.74 -17.69
N THR A 146 7.02 -17.60 -16.52
CA THR A 146 6.84 -18.55 -15.42
C THR A 146 5.39 -18.56 -14.93
N LEU A 147 4.75 -17.40 -14.81
CA LEU A 147 3.33 -17.28 -14.47
C LEU A 147 2.42 -17.94 -15.51
N ILE A 148 2.67 -17.75 -16.80
CA ILE A 148 1.91 -18.39 -17.89
C ILE A 148 2.04 -19.92 -17.77
N ARG A 149 3.26 -20.44 -17.64
CA ARG A 149 3.54 -21.88 -17.51
C ARG A 149 2.85 -22.51 -16.30
N MET A 150 2.85 -21.83 -15.15
CA MET A 150 2.28 -22.36 -13.91
C MET A 150 0.76 -22.22 -13.83
N THR A 151 0.20 -21.13 -14.35
CA THR A 151 -1.23 -20.85 -14.20
C THR A 151 -2.07 -21.35 -15.38
N GLY A 152 -1.47 -21.48 -16.57
CA GLY A 152 -2.15 -21.77 -17.83
C GLY A 152 -3.04 -20.65 -18.33
N LYS A 153 -2.85 -19.41 -17.83
CA LYS A 153 -3.66 -18.23 -18.18
C LYS A 153 -3.12 -17.52 -19.42
N SER A 154 -3.98 -16.75 -20.08
CA SER A 154 -3.60 -15.91 -21.22
C SER A 154 -2.68 -14.76 -20.80
N ILE A 155 -1.94 -14.20 -21.76
CA ILE A 155 -1.01 -13.08 -21.53
C ILE A 155 -1.73 -11.90 -20.85
N ASP A 156 -2.93 -11.53 -21.34
CA ASP A 156 -3.71 -10.42 -20.78
C ASP A 156 -4.20 -10.66 -19.35
N GLU A 157 -4.44 -11.92 -18.98
CA GLU A 157 -4.76 -12.27 -17.60
C GLU A 157 -3.53 -12.21 -16.70
N VAL A 158 -2.37 -12.65 -17.19
CA VAL A 158 -1.11 -12.65 -16.42
C VAL A 158 -0.60 -11.23 -16.14
N LEU A 159 -0.74 -10.31 -17.09
CA LEU A 159 -0.38 -8.89 -16.90
C LEU A 159 -1.22 -8.20 -15.80
N ARG A 160 -2.39 -8.77 -15.45
CA ARG A 160 -3.27 -8.29 -14.37
C ARG A 160 -2.96 -8.89 -13.00
N ILE A 161 -1.98 -9.78 -12.91
CA ILE A 161 -1.57 -10.44 -11.67
C ILE A 161 -0.34 -9.71 -11.07
N ASP A 162 -0.24 -9.65 -9.74
CA ASP A 162 0.98 -9.17 -9.07
C ASP A 162 2.17 -10.11 -9.36
N PRO A 163 3.40 -9.60 -9.59
CA PRO A 163 3.83 -8.20 -9.50
C PRO A 163 3.63 -7.40 -10.80
N LEU A 164 3.33 -8.06 -11.93
CA LEU A 164 3.27 -7.44 -13.27
C LEU A 164 2.24 -6.31 -13.35
N ALA A 165 1.13 -6.44 -12.64
CA ALA A 165 0.09 -5.43 -12.59
C ALA A 165 0.58 -4.06 -12.07
N ARG A 166 1.66 -4.03 -11.28
CA ARG A 166 2.25 -2.78 -10.75
C ARG A 166 3.07 -2.02 -11.78
N HIS A 167 3.45 -2.69 -12.87
CA HIS A 167 4.30 -2.16 -13.92
C HIS A 167 3.51 -1.94 -15.23
N ALA A 168 2.36 -1.25 -15.12
CA ALA A 168 1.47 -0.99 -16.27
C ALA A 168 2.17 -0.27 -17.44
N THR A 169 3.16 0.57 -17.15
CA THR A 169 3.97 1.25 -18.17
C THR A 169 4.80 0.30 -19.03
N MET A 170 5.11 -0.90 -18.52
CA MET A 170 5.95 -1.90 -19.19
C MET A 170 5.13 -3.00 -19.87
N HIS A 171 3.79 -2.99 -19.75
CA HIS A 171 2.91 -4.04 -20.30
C HIS A 171 3.05 -4.22 -21.81
N ASN A 172 3.18 -3.12 -22.57
CA ASN A 172 3.33 -3.18 -24.02
C ASN A 172 4.67 -3.83 -24.42
N SER A 173 5.77 -3.47 -23.75
CA SER A 173 7.09 -4.05 -24.01
C SER A 173 7.16 -5.52 -23.61
N ILE A 174 6.50 -5.91 -22.52
CA ILE A 174 6.40 -7.32 -22.10
C ILE A 174 5.57 -8.11 -23.13
N ARG A 175 4.44 -7.56 -23.60
CA ARG A 175 3.60 -8.21 -24.63
C ARG A 175 4.38 -8.45 -25.92
N GLU A 176 5.06 -7.43 -26.44
CA GLU A 176 5.85 -7.53 -27.66
C GLU A 176 6.96 -8.59 -27.55
N ARG A 177 7.58 -8.75 -26.38
CA ARG A 177 8.60 -9.79 -26.15
C ARG A 177 8.03 -11.19 -25.95
N LEU A 178 6.78 -11.31 -25.51
CA LEU A 178 6.10 -12.59 -25.35
C LEU A 178 5.49 -13.10 -26.68
N GLU A 179 5.16 -12.19 -27.61
CA GLU A 179 4.59 -12.53 -28.93
C GLU A 179 5.66 -12.80 -30.01
N ASN A 180 6.89 -12.29 -29.83
CA ASN A 180 8.01 -12.46 -30.79
C ASN A 180 8.85 -13.75 -30.58
N VAL A 181 8.28 -14.79 -29.97
CA VAL A 181 8.91 -16.12 -29.77
C VAL A 181 7.88 -17.20 -30.11
#